data_AF-A0A935EQM8-F1
#
_entry.id   AF-A0A935EQM8-F1
#
_cell.length_a   1.000
_cell.length_b   1.000
_cell.length_c   1.000
_cell.angle_alpha   90.00
_cell.angle_beta   90.00
_cell.angle_gamma   90.00
#
_symmetry.space_group_name_H-M   'P 1'
#
loop_
_entity.id
_entity.type
_entity.pdbx_description
1 polymer ?
#
loop_
_entity_poly.entity_id
_entity_poly.type
_entity_poly.pdbx_seq_one_letter_code
_entity_poly.pdbx_strand_id
1 'polypeptide(L)'
;MNNETISKLKGLIDEVIYAPTKKDAQHQLRRLEFMASGLRGRIDPYLSGKLSEVIAYAKEASGRVNNKSHWISCVDQCWYVFESGVQRLEQ
;
A
#
# COMPACT_ATOMS: atom_id res chain seq x y z
N MET A 1 -4.27 -0.49 15.59
CA MET A 1 -4.60 0.26 14.37
C MET A 1 -5.97 -0.18 13.85
N ASN A 2 -6.97 0.68 13.92
CA ASN A 2 -8.36 0.32 13.64
C ASN A 2 -8.59 -0.10 12.17
N ASN A 3 -9.56 -1.00 11.95
CA ASN A 3 -9.98 -1.49 10.62
C ASN A 3 -10.28 -0.39 9.59
N GLU A 4 -10.81 0.76 10.02
CA GLU A 4 -11.06 1.90 9.12
C GLU A 4 -9.76 2.45 8.50
N THR A 5 -8.66 2.45 9.27
CA THR A 5 -7.35 2.90 8.80
C THR A 5 -6.79 1.92 7.77
N ILE A 6 -6.91 0.61 8.03
CA ILE A 6 -6.47 -0.46 7.12
C ILE A 6 -7.25 -0.40 5.81
N SER A 7 -8.59 -0.30 5.89
CA SER A 7 -9.47 -0.21 4.72
C SER A 7 -9.16 1.03 3.89
N LYS A 8 -8.90 2.18 4.52
CA LYS A 8 -8.53 3.41 3.82
C LYS A 8 -7.18 3.32 3.12
N LEU A 9 -6.19 2.66 3.72
CA LEU A 9 -4.92 2.37 3.05
C LEU A 9 -5.13 1.49 1.82
N LYS A 10 -5.89 0.41 1.95
CA LYS A 10 -6.18 -0.50 0.84
C LYS A 10 -6.88 0.23 -0.32
N GLY A 11 -7.86 1.07 0.00
CA GLY A 11 -8.52 1.93 -1.00
C GLY A 11 -7.54 2.85 -1.73
N LEU A 12 -6.63 3.53 -1.00
CA LEU A 12 -5.60 4.37 -1.63
C LEU A 12 -4.63 3.57 -2.50
N ILE A 13 -4.25 2.36 -2.09
CA ILE A 13 -3.40 1.45 -2.87
C ILE A 13 -4.10 1.10 -4.19
N ASP A 14 -5.37 0.70 -4.14
CA ASP A 14 -6.14 0.34 -5.32
C ASP A 14 -6.32 1.55 -6.26
N GLU A 15 -6.60 2.74 -5.72
CA GLU A 15 -6.66 3.98 -6.51
C GLU A 15 -5.34 4.27 -7.24
N VAL A 16 -4.18 4.03 -6.60
CA VAL A 16 -2.86 4.20 -7.22
C VAL A 16 -2.62 3.16 -8.33
N ILE A 17 -2.94 1.89 -8.07
CA ILE A 17 -2.77 0.79 -9.03
C ILE A 17 -3.62 1.04 -10.28
N TYR A 18 -4.90 1.35 -10.10
CA TYR A 18 -5.86 1.46 -11.19
C TYR A 18 -5.93 2.84 -11.82
N ALA A 19 -5.09 3.79 -11.39
CA ALA A 19 -4.97 5.08 -12.03
C ALA A 19 -4.63 4.94 -13.53
N PRO A 20 -5.28 5.72 -14.42
CA PRO A 20 -5.10 5.59 -15.86
C PRO A 20 -3.72 6.04 -16.33
N THR A 21 -3.08 6.99 -15.63
CA THR A 21 -1.70 7.41 -15.88
C THR A 21 -0.92 7.54 -14.57
N LYS A 22 0.42 7.50 -14.66
CA LYS A 22 1.29 7.79 -13.51
C LYS A 22 1.08 9.20 -12.94
N LYS A 23 0.65 10.16 -13.79
CA LYS A 23 0.34 11.53 -13.35
C LYS A 23 -0.92 11.56 -12.49
N ASP A 24 -1.96 10.84 -12.90
CA ASP A 24 -3.21 10.73 -12.13
C ASP A 24 -2.99 10.03 -10.78
N ALA A 25 -2.05 9.06 -10.73
CA ALA A 25 -1.69 8.36 -9.50
C ALA A 25 -0.95 9.24 -8.47
N GLN A 26 -0.32 10.36 -8.88
CA GLN A 26 0.61 11.10 -8.01
C GLN A 26 -0.06 11.67 -6.75
N HIS A 27 -1.31 12.12 -6.85
CA HIS A 27 -1.99 12.73 -5.72
C HIS A 27 -2.32 11.67 -4.67
N GLN A 28 -2.83 10.51 -5.11
CA GLN A 28 -3.20 9.37 -4.29
C GLN A 28 -1.95 8.72 -3.69
N LEU A 29 -0.88 8.58 -4.46
CA LEU A 29 0.41 8.08 -4.00
C LEU A 29 0.97 8.96 -2.87
N ARG A 30 0.93 10.28 -3.01
CA ARG A 30 1.37 11.20 -1.95
C ARG A 30 0.52 11.08 -0.68
N ARG A 31 -0.80 10.90 -0.82
CA ARG A 31 -1.70 10.66 0.33
C ARG A 31 -1.37 9.33 1.01
N LEU A 32 -1.09 8.28 0.23
CA LEU A 32 -0.69 6.97 0.72
C LEU A 32 0.65 7.04 1.48
N GLU A 33 1.67 7.68 0.90
CA GLU A 33 2.98 7.89 1.53
C GLU A 33 2.86 8.68 2.84
N PHE A 34 2.05 9.75 2.85
CA PHE A 34 1.80 10.54 4.05
C PHE A 34 1.15 9.70 5.16
N MET A 35 0.12 8.93 4.81
CA MET A 35 -0.57 8.06 5.76
C MET A 35 0.36 6.97 6.30
N ALA A 36 1.16 6.34 5.44
CA ALA A 36 2.14 5.33 5.84
C ALA A 36 3.24 5.89 6.76
N SER A 37 3.72 7.11 6.50
CA SER A 37 4.68 7.79 7.37
C SER A 37 4.13 7.99 8.79
N GLY A 38 2.86 8.39 8.91
CA GLY A 38 2.18 8.52 10.21
C GLY A 38 2.01 7.20 10.97
N LEU A 39 2.12 6.06 10.30
CA LEU A 39 2.01 4.73 10.88
C LEU A 39 3.35 4.13 11.28
N ARG A 40 4.47 4.63 10.73
CA ARG A 40 5.81 4.07 10.94
C ARG A 40 6.23 3.99 12.41
N GLY A 41 5.73 4.89 13.26
CA GLY A 41 5.95 4.86 14.71
C GLY A 41 4.96 4.02 15.51
N ARG A 42 3.96 3.41 14.85
CA ARG A 42 2.85 2.65 15.48
C ARG A 42 2.84 1.17 15.12
N ILE A 43 3.72 0.75 14.21
CA ILE A 43 3.83 -0.63 13.73
C ILE A 43 5.27 -1.10 13.86
N ASP A 44 5.46 -2.42 13.95
CA ASP A 44 6.78 -3.04 13.99
C ASP A 44 7.62 -2.69 12.72
N PRO A 45 8.95 -2.52 12.83
CA PRO A 45 9.82 -2.21 11.71
C PRO A 45 9.69 -3.16 10.50
N TYR A 46 9.42 -4.45 10.74
CA TYR A 46 9.16 -5.41 9.67
C TYR A 46 7.88 -5.07 8.90
N LEU A 47 6.79 -4.78 9.61
CA LEU A 47 5.52 -4.38 8.99
C LEU A 47 5.64 -3.02 8.29
N SER A 48 6.41 -2.09 8.85
CA SER A 48 6.76 -0.85 8.15
C SER A 48 7.54 -1.09 6.86
N GLY A 49 8.43 -2.09 6.84
CA GLY A 49 9.11 -2.54 5.63
C GLY A 49 8.12 -3.06 4.59
N LYS A 50 7.21 -3.95 5.01
CA LYS A 50 6.16 -4.50 4.14
C LYS A 50 5.26 -3.43 3.54
N LEU A 51 4.84 -2.46 4.34
CA LEU A 51 4.06 -1.33 3.86
C LEU A 51 4.84 -0.47 2.84
N SER A 52 6.14 -0.28 3.05
CA SER A 52 6.99 0.44 2.09
C SER A 52 7.11 -0.30 0.75
N GLU A 53 7.23 -1.63 0.80
CA GLU A 53 7.23 -2.49 -0.40
C GLU A 53 5.89 -2.39 -1.15
N VAL A 54 4.76 -2.45 -0.42
CA VAL A 54 3.43 -2.26 -1.02
C VAL A 54 3.33 -0.95 -1.79
N ILE A 55 3.80 0.16 -1.20
CA ILE A 55 3.76 1.48 -1.85
C ILE A 55 4.64 1.51 -3.10
N ALA A 56 5.83 0.91 -3.03
CA ALA A 56 6.74 0.83 -4.17
C ALA A 56 6.11 0.03 -5.32
N TYR A 57 5.53 -1.14 -5.03
CA TYR A 57 4.87 -1.96 -6.06
C TYR A 57 3.60 -1.31 -6.61
N ALA A 58 2.81 -0.64 -5.77
CA ALA A 58 1.64 0.11 -6.23
C ALA A 58 2.04 1.24 -7.19
N LYS A 59 3.12 1.96 -6.89
CA LYS A 59 3.71 2.97 -7.78
C LYS A 59 4.15 2.37 -9.12
N GLU A 60 4.78 1.20 -9.11
CA GLU A 60 5.20 0.52 -10.34
C GLU A 60 4.02 -0.04 -11.15
N ALA A 61 2.93 -0.45 -10.48
CA ALA A 61 1.69 -0.88 -11.11
C ALA A 61 0.86 0.27 -11.71
N SER A 62 1.13 1.52 -11.32
CA SER A 62 0.33 2.68 -11.71
C SER A 62 0.41 3.01 -13.21
N GLY A 63 -0.72 3.43 -13.78
CA GLY A 63 -0.82 3.74 -15.20
C GLY A 63 -0.89 2.49 -16.09
N ARG A 64 -0.46 2.65 -17.35
CA ARG A 64 -0.39 1.58 -18.35
C ARG A 64 1.01 0.98 -18.37
N VAL A 65 1.20 -0.10 -17.61
CA VAL A 65 2.46 -0.84 -17.54
C VAL A 65 2.27 -2.27 -18.06
N ASN A 66 3.25 -2.79 -18.82
CA ASN A 66 3.13 -4.11 -19.46
C ASN A 66 3.07 -5.25 -18.43
N ASN A 67 3.81 -5.13 -17.32
CA ASN A 67 3.89 -6.15 -16.28
C ASN A 67 2.96 -5.85 -15.10
N LYS A 68 1.80 -5.24 -15.35
CA LYS A 68 0.88 -4.80 -14.29
C LYS A 68 0.46 -5.92 -13.36
N SER A 69 0.13 -7.09 -13.92
CA SER A 69 -0.28 -8.26 -13.13
C SER A 69 0.81 -8.73 -12.19
N HIS A 70 2.09 -8.66 -12.60
CA HIS A 70 3.21 -9.01 -11.73
C HIS A 70 3.29 -8.07 -10.52
N TRP A 71 3.19 -6.75 -10.75
CA TRP A 71 3.22 -5.76 -9.68
C TRP A 71 2.02 -5.87 -8.74
N ILE A 72 0.82 -6.16 -9.27
CA ILE A 72 -0.37 -6.42 -8.45
C ILE A 72 -0.15 -7.64 -7.55
N SER A 73 0.37 -8.76 -8.09
CA SER A 73 0.70 -9.93 -7.25
C SER A 73 1.70 -9.60 -6.14
N CYS A 74 2.71 -8.77 -6.42
CA CYS A 74 3.65 -8.31 -5.41
C CYS A 74 2.97 -7.42 -4.34
N VAL A 75 2.06 -6.53 -4.75
CA VAL A 75 1.24 -5.75 -3.82
C VAL A 75 0.43 -6.67 -2.91
N ASP A 76 -0.32 -7.61 -3.50
CA ASP A 76 -1.22 -8.48 -2.73
C ASP A 76 -0.44 -9.34 -1.72
N GLN A 77 0.71 -9.87 -2.12
CA GLN A 77 1.57 -10.65 -1.23
C GLN A 77 2.09 -9.81 -0.05
N CYS A 78 2.63 -8.61 -0.30
CA CYS A 78 3.12 -7.76 0.78
C CYS A 78 1.97 -7.18 1.63
N TRP A 79 0.81 -6.90 1.03
CA TRP A 79 -0.37 -6.43 1.73
C TRP A 79 -0.91 -7.49 2.69
N TYR A 80 -1.03 -8.75 2.25
CA TYR A 80 -1.48 -9.85 3.11
C TYR A 80 -0.61 -10.00 4.36
N VAL A 81 0.72 -9.91 4.20
CA VAL A 81 1.67 -9.99 5.33
C VAL A 81 1.50 -8.79 6.26
N PHE A 82 1.36 -7.58 5.71
CA PHE A 82 1.14 -6.38 6.49
C PHE A 82 -0.17 -6.45 7.29
N GLU A 83 -1.29 -6.74 6.63
CA GLU A 83 -2.62 -6.80 7.21
C GLU A 83 -2.72 -7.87 8.31
N SER A 84 -2.27 -9.09 8.01
CA SER A 84 -2.23 -10.18 8.99
C SER A 84 -1.35 -9.83 10.19
N GLY A 85 -0.22 -9.16 9.96
CA GLY A 85 0.68 -8.73 11.02
C GLY A 85 0.06 -7.66 11.92
N VAL A 86 -0.60 -6.66 11.33
CA VAL A 86 -1.30 -5.61 12.09
C VAL A 86 -2.45 -6.19 12.91
N GLN A 87 -3.25 -7.10 12.35
CA GLN A 87 -4.36 -7.74 13.06
C GLN A 87 -3.88 -8.56 14.27
N ARG A 88 -2.73 -9.22 14.19
CA ARG A 88 -2.14 -9.96 15.31
C ARG A 88 -1.65 -9.06 16.45
N LEU A 89 -1.32 -7.80 16.17
CA LEU A 89 -0.90 -6.84 17.19
C LEU A 89 -2.09 -6.22 17.95
N GLU A 90 -3.32 -6.41 17.46
CA GLU A 90 -4.55 -5.93 18.11
C GLU A 90 -5.27 -7.00 18.95
N GLN A 91 -4.74 -8.23 18.99
CA GLN A 91 -5.22 -9.29 19.90
C GLN A 91 -4.39 -9.33 21.19
#